data_AF-J9F5R4-F1
#
_entry.id   AF-J9F5R4-F1
#
_cell.length_a   1.000
_cell.length_b   1.000
_cell.length_c   1.000
_cell.angle_alpha   90.00
_cell.angle_beta   90.00
_cell.angle_gamma   90.00
#
_symmetry.space_group_name_H-M   'P 1'
#
loop_
_entity.id
_entity.type
_entity.pdbx_description
1 polymer ?
#
loop_
_entity_poly.entity_id
_entity_poly.type
_entity_poly.pdbx_seq_one_letter_code
_entity_poly.pdbx_strand_id
1 'polypeptide(L)'
;MKIVLMIALSLSWSTFCTILDSSRAIFWLSSKLENIEWRKGCLTTAGCAQPRFQLSLLNAITNEKLSKSWLITPKLMQERQRIYVTHWSDGGPNDIQISCEVI
;
A
#
# COMPACT_ATOMS: atom_id res chain seq x y z
N MET A 1 45.99 25.79 25.98
CA MET A 1 45.69 25.51 24.56
C MET A 1 45.49 24.02 24.22
N LYS A 2 46.16 23.07 24.89
CA LYS A 2 45.99 21.62 24.64
C LYS A 2 44.63 21.03 25.05
N ILE A 3 43.99 21.57 26.09
CA ILE A 3 42.72 21.04 26.65
C ILE A 3 41.51 21.38 25.77
N VAL A 4 41.50 22.55 25.12
CA VAL A 4 40.40 22.97 24.23
C VAL A 4 40.36 22.13 22.95
N LEU A 5 41.52 21.68 22.46
CA LEU A 5 41.62 20.84 21.27
C LEU A 5 41.02 19.44 21.50
N MET A 6 41.20 18.87 22.70
CA MET A 6 40.68 17.55 23.06
C MET A 6 39.14 17.54 23.21
N ILE A 7 38.55 18.64 23.66
CA ILE A 7 37.09 18.78 23.80
C ILE A 7 36.43 18.99 22.43
N ALA A 8 37.10 19.69 21.50
CA ALA A 8 36.60 19.85 20.14
C ALA A 8 36.62 18.53 19.33
N LEU A 9 37.64 17.68 19.54
CA LEU A 9 37.78 16.39 18.87
C LEU A 9 36.77 15.33 19.38
N SER A 10 36.36 15.39 20.64
CA SER A 10 35.36 14.48 21.20
C SER A 10 33.93 14.85 20.79
N LEU A 11 33.63 16.14 20.64
CA LEU A 11 32.34 16.63 20.15
C LEU A 11 32.10 16.31 18.66
N SER A 12 33.15 16.13 17.86
CA SER A 12 33.03 15.72 16.46
C SER A 12 32.78 14.21 16.27
N TRP A 13 33.01 13.37 17.29
CA TRP A 13 32.76 11.93 17.19
C TRP A 13 31.33 11.55 17.59
N SER A 14 30.66 12.35 18.43
CA SER A 14 29.28 12.11 18.84
C SER A 14 28.24 12.62 17.83
N THR A 15 28.62 13.44 16.85
CA THR A 15 27.70 13.98 15.84
C THR A 15 27.54 13.11 14.59
N PHE A 16 28.30 12.02 14.45
CA PHE A 16 28.29 11.21 13.23
C PHE A 16 27.36 9.99 13.25
N CYS A 17 26.64 9.74 14.35
CA CYS A 17 25.81 8.53 14.52
C CYS A 17 24.30 8.78 14.58
N THR A 18 23.76 9.74 13.81
CA THR A 18 22.30 9.93 13.73
C THR A 18 21.72 10.01 12.31
N ILE A 19 22.51 9.77 11.25
CA ILE A 19 22.02 9.88 9.86
C ILE A 19 22.05 8.54 9.11
N LEU A 20 21.72 7.45 9.80
CA LEU A 20 21.57 6.15 9.13
C LEU A 20 20.41 5.35 9.72
N ASP A 21 19.29 6.01 9.98
CA ASP A 21 18.00 5.32 9.93
C ASP A 21 17.51 5.30 8.48
N SER A 22 18.27 4.59 7.64
CA SER A 22 17.79 4.10 6.34
C SER A 22 17.09 2.75 6.54
N SER A 23 16.38 2.55 7.67
CA SER A 23 15.36 1.52 7.68
C SER A 23 14.30 2.00 6.70
N ARG A 24 14.21 1.32 5.55
CA ARG A 24 13.13 1.58 4.60
C ARG A 24 11.84 1.42 5.39
N ALA A 25 11.06 2.50 5.51
CA ALA A 25 9.93 2.53 6.42
C ALA A 25 8.95 1.43 6.02
N ILE A 26 8.85 0.38 6.84
CA ILE A 26 7.88 -0.68 6.62
C ILE A 26 6.51 -0.14 6.97
N PHE A 27 5.54 -0.32 6.08
CA PHE A 27 4.17 0.12 6.32
C PHE A 27 3.13 -0.89 5.84
N TRP A 28 1.92 -0.75 6.39
CA TRP A 28 0.78 -1.57 6.05
C TRP A 28 -0.35 -0.69 5.54
N LEU A 29 -1.06 -1.17 4.53
CA LEU A 29 -2.28 -0.54 4.05
C LEU A 29 -3.46 -1.49 4.21
N SER A 30 -4.56 -0.97 4.73
CA SER A 30 -5.85 -1.65 4.79
C SER A 30 -6.80 -0.98 3.80
N SER A 31 -7.29 -1.75 2.83
CA SER A 31 -8.30 -1.31 1.87
C SER A 31 -9.57 -2.10 2.08
N LYS A 32 -10.72 -1.42 2.05
CA LYS A 32 -12.04 -2.03 2.24
C LYS A 32 -12.95 -1.67 1.07
N LEU A 33 -13.54 -2.69 0.44
CA LEU A 33 -14.62 -2.49 -0.52
C LEU A 33 -15.90 -2.09 0.23
N GLU A 34 -16.36 -0.85 0.06
CA GLU A 34 -17.56 -0.36 0.73
C GLU A 34 -18.85 -0.78 0.02
N ASN A 35 -18.95 -0.53 -1.29
CA ASN A 35 -20.16 -0.77 -2.06
C ASN A 35 -19.85 -1.06 -3.54
N ILE A 36 -20.71 -1.84 -4.22
CA ILE A 36 -20.71 -2.03 -5.67
C ILE A 36 -22.13 -1.78 -6.18
N GLU A 37 -22.31 -0.76 -7.00
CA GLU A 37 -23.60 -0.41 -7.61
C GLU A 37 -23.57 -0.62 -9.12
N TRP A 38 -24.57 -1.36 -9.62
CA TRP A 38 -24.78 -1.54 -11.04
C TRP A 38 -25.76 -0.51 -11.57
N ARG A 39 -25.36 0.26 -12.59
CA ARG A 39 -26.26 1.18 -13.27
C ARG A 39 -27.12 0.43 -14.29
N LYS A 40 -28.41 0.78 -14.38
CA LYS A 40 -29.32 0.24 -15.40
C LYS A 40 -28.74 0.51 -16.80
N GLY A 41 -28.68 -0.52 -17.65
CA GLY A 41 -28.09 -0.44 -18.98
C GLY A 41 -26.62 -0.87 -19.07
N CYS A 42 -25.93 -1.12 -17.96
CA CYS A 42 -24.62 -1.79 -17.98
C CYS A 42 -24.81 -3.29 -18.24
N LEU A 43 -24.68 -3.68 -19.51
CA LEU A 43 -24.68 -5.06 -20.02
C LEU A 43 -23.43 -5.85 -19.58
N THR A 44 -23.19 -6.04 -18.29
CA THR A 44 -22.06 -6.88 -17.82
C THR A 44 -22.49 -8.27 -17.37
N THR A 45 -23.77 -8.50 -17.11
CA THR A 45 -24.27 -9.84 -16.72
C THR A 45 -24.57 -10.74 -17.92
N ALA A 46 -24.74 -10.19 -19.12
CA ALA A 46 -25.10 -10.98 -20.30
C ALA A 46 -23.92 -11.75 -20.91
N GLY A 47 -22.67 -11.49 -20.48
CA GLY A 47 -21.46 -12.09 -21.07
C GLY A 47 -20.41 -12.62 -20.08
N CYS A 48 -20.40 -12.17 -18.81
CA CYS A 48 -19.46 -12.67 -17.81
C CYS A 48 -20.13 -13.74 -16.94
N ALA A 49 -19.78 -15.01 -17.14
CA ALA A 49 -20.32 -16.11 -16.33
C ALA A 49 -20.01 -15.95 -14.83
N GLN A 50 -18.93 -15.24 -14.46
CA GLN A 50 -18.46 -15.06 -13.08
C GLN A 50 -17.69 -13.73 -12.92
N PRO A 51 -18.37 -12.57 -12.92
CA PRO A 51 -17.70 -11.27 -12.84
C PRO A 51 -16.98 -11.11 -11.50
N ARG A 52 -15.80 -10.49 -11.53
CA ARG A 52 -14.97 -10.27 -10.36
C ARG A 52 -14.61 -8.80 -10.23
N PHE A 53 -14.68 -8.30 -9.00
CA PHE A 53 -14.10 -7.01 -8.65
C PHE A 53 -12.62 -7.25 -8.31
N GLN A 54 -11.72 -6.54 -8.97
CA GLN A 54 -10.29 -6.59 -8.70
C GLN A 54 -9.80 -5.23 -8.19
N LEU A 55 -9.17 -5.26 -7.02
CA LEU A 55 -8.41 -4.14 -6.46
C LEU A 55 -6.92 -4.41 -6.70
N SER A 56 -6.22 -3.44 -7.26
CA SER A 56 -4.76 -3.49 -7.45
C SER A 56 -4.11 -2.30 -6.74
N LEU A 57 -2.98 -2.57 -6.09
CA LEU A 57 -2.11 -1.59 -5.47
C LEU A 57 -0.75 -1.68 -6.15
N LEU A 58 -0.26 -0.58 -6.70
CA LEU A 58 1.02 -0.49 -7.40
C LEU A 58 1.93 0.48 -6.65
N ASN A 59 3.10 0.00 -6.23
CA ASN A 59 4.15 0.87 -5.73
C ASN A 59 4.83 1.58 -6.91
N ALA A 60 4.70 2.90 -7.00
CA ALA A 60 5.26 3.68 -8.10
C ALA A 60 6.80 3.75 -8.08
N ILE A 61 7.44 3.45 -6.94
CA ILE A 61 8.89 3.46 -6.78
C ILE A 61 9.49 2.11 -7.21
N THR A 62 8.89 1.00 -6.77
CA THR A 62 9.44 -0.35 -7.02
C THR A 62 8.79 -1.10 -8.19
N ASN A 63 7.65 -0.62 -8.68
CA ASN A 63 6.74 -1.35 -9.59
C ASN A 63 6.19 -2.66 -9.02
N GLU A 64 6.29 -2.88 -7.70
CA GLU A 64 5.61 -3.99 -7.04
C GLU A 64 4.09 -3.82 -7.15
N LYS A 65 3.41 -4.83 -7.67
CA LYS A 65 1.95 -4.85 -7.80
C LYS A 65 1.36 -5.96 -6.93
N LEU A 66 0.50 -5.56 -5.99
CA LEU A 66 -0.31 -6.46 -5.17
C LEU A 66 -1.78 -6.35 -5.60
N SER A 67 -2.52 -7.46 -5.62
CA SER A 67 -3.93 -7.41 -6.01
C SER A 67 -4.80 -8.41 -5.27
N LYS A 68 -6.08 -8.07 -5.15
CA LYS A 68 -7.12 -8.91 -4.57
C LYS A 68 -8.33 -8.93 -5.48
N SER A 69 -8.85 -10.12 -5.73
CA SER A 69 -10.04 -10.35 -6.55
C SER A 69 -11.15 -11.00 -5.73
N TRP A 70 -12.37 -10.49 -5.91
CA TRP A 70 -13.57 -11.03 -5.29
C TRP A 70 -14.63 -11.33 -6.32
N LEU A 71 -15.30 -12.47 -6.18
CA LEU A 71 -16.45 -12.80 -7.00
C LEU A 71 -17.62 -11.86 -6.67
N ILE A 72 -18.19 -11.22 -7.67
CA ILE A 72 -19.34 -10.34 -7.48
C ILE A 72 -20.58 -11.20 -7.35
N THR A 73 -20.89 -11.55 -6.11
CA THR A 73 -22.13 -12.24 -5.73
C THR A 73 -23.00 -11.30 -4.89
N PRO A 74 -24.32 -11.52 -4.80
CA PRO A 74 -25.17 -10.76 -3.88
C PRO A 74 -24.68 -10.80 -2.41
N LYS A 75 -23.92 -11.84 -2.05
CA LYS A 75 -23.34 -12.04 -0.71
C LYS A 75 -21.99 -11.34 -0.52
N LEU A 76 -21.41 -10.73 -1.56
CA LEU A 76 -20.11 -10.04 -1.48
C LEU A 76 -20.13 -8.90 -0.45
N MET A 77 -21.29 -8.27 -0.23
CA MET A 77 -21.45 -7.20 0.75
C MET A 77 -21.41 -7.69 2.21
N GLN A 78 -21.33 -9.01 2.45
CA GLN A 78 -21.22 -9.58 3.79
C GLN A 78 -19.79 -9.39 4.36
N GLU A 79 -19.71 -8.93 5.61
CA GLU A 79 -18.61 -8.09 6.12
C GLU A 79 -17.18 -8.65 6.02
N ARG A 80 -16.99 -9.98 6.07
CA ARG A 80 -15.66 -10.58 6.26
C ARG A 80 -14.83 -10.72 5.00
N GLN A 81 -15.42 -10.60 3.81
CA GLN A 81 -14.68 -10.81 2.57
C GLN A 81 -14.09 -9.52 1.99
N ARG A 82 -14.32 -8.33 2.56
CA ARG A 82 -14.08 -7.05 1.87
C ARG A 82 -12.77 -6.33 2.21
N ILE A 83 -12.03 -6.82 3.20
CA ILE A 83 -10.79 -6.18 3.66
C ILE A 83 -9.59 -6.82 2.98
N TYR A 84 -8.68 -6.00 2.48
CA TYR A 84 -7.38 -6.40 1.97
C TYR A 84 -6.28 -5.64 2.71
N VAL A 85 -5.46 -6.38 3.47
CA VAL A 85 -4.29 -5.84 4.16
C VAL A 85 -3.05 -6.20 3.37
N THR A 86 -2.21 -5.21 3.08
CA THR A 86 -0.95 -5.36 2.34
C THR A 86 0.21 -4.83 3.16
N HIS A 87 1.39 -5.40 2.94
CA HIS A 87 2.66 -5.04 3.57
C HIS A 87 3.60 -4.51 2.50
N TRP A 88 4.36 -3.46 2.81
CA TRP A 88 5.30 -2.80 1.90
C TRP A 88 6.61 -2.50 2.61
N SER A 89 7.72 -2.73 1.93
CA SER A 89 9.08 -2.54 2.46
C SER A 89 9.83 -1.34 1.86
N ASP A 90 9.25 -0.66 0.88
CA ASP A 90 9.93 0.34 0.05
C ASP A 90 9.00 1.49 -0.32
N GLY A 91 9.55 2.70 -0.40
CA GLY A 91 8.76 3.93 -0.59
C GLY A 91 7.95 4.29 0.66
N GLY A 92 6.88 5.06 0.47
CA GLY A 92 5.91 5.41 1.50
C GLY A 92 4.47 5.21 1.03
N PRO A 93 3.48 5.39 1.94
CA PRO A 93 2.06 5.20 1.63
C PRO A 93 1.55 6.02 0.44
N ASN A 94 2.10 7.23 0.24
CA ASN A 94 1.71 8.13 -0.85
C ASN A 94 2.21 7.67 -2.23
N ASP A 95 3.15 6.72 -2.27
CA ASP A 95 3.69 6.18 -3.52
C ASP A 95 2.84 5.01 -4.05
N ILE A 96 1.84 4.56 -3.27
CA ILE A 96 0.96 3.47 -3.65
C ILE A 96 -0.21 4.00 -4.48
N GLN A 97 -0.22 3.65 -5.77
CA GLN A 97 -1.32 3.91 -6.67
C GLN A 97 -2.37 2.81 -6.56
N ILE A 98 -3.64 3.21 -6.47
CA ILE A 98 -4.77 2.29 -6.30
C ILE A 98 -5.59 2.29 -7.59
N SER A 99 -5.90 1.10 -8.12
CA SER A 99 -6.80 0.93 -9.25
C SER A 99 -7.81 -0.17 -9.01
N CYS A 100 -9.00 -0.03 -9.60
CA CYS A 100 -10.10 -0.97 -9.46
C CYS A 100 -10.71 -1.27 -10.83
N GLU A 101 -11.03 -2.53 -11.08
CA GLU A 101 -11.67 -2.96 -12.32
C GLU A 101 -12.65 -4.12 -12.09
N VAL A 102 -13.58 -4.28 -13.02
CA VAL A 102 -14.46 -5.46 -13.09
C VAL A 102 -13.98 -6.31 -14.26
N ILE A 103 -13.60 -7.55 -13.97
CA ILE A 103 -13.12 -8.55 -14.94
C ILE A 103 -14.07 -9.75 -15.05
#